data_AF-A0A831Z5I5-F1
#
_entry.id   AF-A0A831Z5I5-F1
#
_cell.length_a   1.000
_cell.length_b   1.000
_cell.length_c   1.000
_cell.angle_alpha   90.00
_cell.angle_beta   90.00
_cell.angle_gamma   90.00
#
_symmetry.space_group_name_H-M   'P 1'
#
loop_
_entity.id
_entity.type
_entity.pdbx_description
1 polymer ?
#
loop_
_entity_poly.entity_id
_entity_poly.type
_entity_poly.pdbx_seq_one_letter_code
_entity_poly.pdbx_strand_id
1 'polypeptide(L)'
;TKVHPVAKVALKILGIKSAKELAEIMGAVGLAQNFAALRALATEGIQRGHMKLHARNLAVMAGATGDLIEEVARRMIEEGKISFPRAKELVEELKSKK
;
A
#
# COMPACT_ATOMS: atom_id res chain seq x y z
N THR A 1 -6.11 16.52 32.59
CA THR A 1 -6.52 16.98 31.25
C THR A 1 -7.02 18.43 31.17
N LYS A 2 -7.19 19.17 32.28
CA LYS A 2 -7.69 20.56 32.24
C LYS A 2 -6.61 21.64 32.04
N VAL A 3 -5.32 21.29 32.06
CA VAL A 3 -4.23 22.28 31.96
C VAL A 3 -3.89 22.58 30.50
N HIS A 4 -3.75 21.54 29.67
CA HIS A 4 -3.39 21.71 28.26
C HIS A 4 -4.58 22.24 27.42
N PRO A 5 -4.48 23.41 26.77
CA PRO A 5 -5.59 24.02 26.02
C PRO A 5 -6.14 23.12 24.91
N VAL A 6 -5.28 22.44 24.15
CA VAL A 6 -5.70 21.52 23.07
C VAL A 6 -6.50 20.32 23.62
N ALA A 7 -6.12 19.77 24.77
CA ALA A 7 -6.84 18.64 25.36
C ALA A 7 -8.25 19.06 25.80
N LYS A 8 -8.42 20.28 26.33
CA LYS A 8 -9.74 20.85 26.64
C LYS A 8 -10.62 20.97 25.40
N VAL A 9 -10.05 21.49 24.30
CA VAL A 9 -10.78 21.64 23.03
C VAL A 9 -11.18 20.28 22.47
N ALA A 10 -10.28 19.29 22.47
CA ALA A 10 -10.58 17.94 22.00
C ALA A 10 -11.73 17.29 22.78
N LEU A 11 -11.73 17.39 24.12
CA LEU A 11 -12.83 16.86 24.94
C LEU A 11 -14.14 17.62 24.70
N LYS A 12 -14.08 18.93 24.43
CA LYS A 12 -15.26 19.73 24.06
C LYS A 12 -15.84 19.31 22.71
N ILE A 13 -14.99 19.04 21.71
CA ILE A 13 -15.40 18.53 20.40
C ILE A 13 -16.08 17.16 20.54
N LEU A 14 -15.51 16.28 21.37
CA LEU A 14 -16.08 14.96 21.64
C LEU A 14 -17.41 15.00 22.41
N GLY A 15 -17.73 16.11 23.10
CA GLY A 15 -19.01 16.29 23.79
C GLY A 15 -19.26 15.35 24.97
N ILE A 16 -18.21 14.72 25.49
CA ILE A 16 -18.31 13.71 26.55
C ILE A 16 -18.60 14.34 27.93
N LYS A 17 -19.34 13.61 28.75
CA LYS A 17 -19.77 14.01 30.09
C LYS A 17 -19.04 13.25 31.19
N SER A 18 -18.44 12.10 30.87
CA SER A 18 -17.75 11.26 31.85
C SER A 18 -16.47 10.64 31.30
N ALA A 19 -15.58 10.24 32.21
CA ALA A 19 -14.39 9.47 31.86
C ALA A 19 -14.74 8.09 31.28
N LYS A 20 -15.89 7.53 31.66
CA LYS A 20 -16.38 6.25 31.14
C LYS A 20 -16.74 6.35 29.65
N GLU A 21 -17.44 7.41 29.26
CA GLU A 21 -17.75 7.68 27.84
C GLU A 21 -16.47 7.85 27.00
N LEU A 22 -15.45 8.52 27.55
CA LEU A 22 -14.16 8.63 26.87
C LEU A 22 -13.52 7.24 26.66
N ALA A 23 -13.53 6.39 27.68
CA ALA A 23 -12.96 5.05 27.60
C ALA A 23 -13.69 4.18 26.56
N GLU A 24 -15.02 4.26 26.49
CA GLU A 24 -15.84 3.56 25.50
C GLU A 24 -15.51 4.03 24.06
N ILE A 25 -15.42 5.35 23.84
CA ILE A 25 -15.02 5.92 22.54
C ILE A 25 -13.60 5.45 22.17
N MET A 26 -12.65 5.50 23.10
CA MET A 26 -11.28 5.05 22.85
C MET A 26 -11.24 3.56 22.48
N GLY A 27 -12.02 2.72 23.16
CA GLY A 27 -12.16 1.30 22.82
C GLY A 27 -12.71 1.10 21.41
N ALA A 28 -13.78 1.82 21.04
CA ALA A 28 -14.37 1.76 19.71
C ALA A 28 -13.40 2.22 18.61
N VAL A 29 -12.65 3.32 18.85
CA VAL A 29 -11.61 3.81 17.92
C VAL A 29 -10.51 2.77 17.75
N GLY A 30 -10.07 2.12 18.83
CA GLY A 30 -9.08 1.04 18.77
C GLY A 30 -9.55 -0.14 17.91
N LEU A 31 -10.81 -0.56 18.06
CA LEU A 31 -11.41 -1.61 17.24
C LEU A 31 -11.52 -1.20 15.77
N ALA A 32 -11.97 0.03 15.49
CA ALA A 32 -12.05 0.56 14.13
C ALA A 32 -10.67 0.63 13.46
N GLN A 33 -9.64 1.06 14.20
CA GLN A 33 -8.26 1.09 13.73
C GLN A 33 -7.72 -0.32 13.45
N ASN A 34 -7.96 -1.28 14.35
CA ASN A 34 -7.58 -2.68 14.15
C ASN A 34 -8.25 -3.26 12.90
N PHE A 35 -9.56 -3.07 12.75
CA PHE A 35 -10.31 -3.52 11.58
C PHE A 35 -9.78 -2.90 10.28
N ALA A 36 -9.53 -1.59 10.26
CA ALA A 36 -8.98 -0.93 9.08
C ALA A 36 -7.59 -1.47 8.70
N ALA A 37 -6.73 -1.73 9.69
CA ALA A 37 -5.41 -2.32 9.45
C ALA A 37 -5.50 -3.75 8.89
N LEU A 38 -6.34 -4.60 9.47
CA LEU A 38 -6.58 -5.95 8.96
C LEU A 38 -7.16 -5.92 7.55
N ARG A 39 -8.14 -5.04 7.29
CA ARG A 39 -8.71 -4.86 5.95
C ARG A 39 -7.65 -4.39 4.96
N ALA A 40 -6.79 -3.45 5.32
CA ALA A 40 -5.71 -3.01 4.46
C ALA A 40 -4.75 -4.16 4.11
N LEU A 41 -4.37 -4.98 5.10
CA LEU A 41 -3.49 -6.14 4.89
C LEU A 41 -4.15 -7.28 4.08
N ALA A 42 -5.45 -7.51 4.29
CA ALA A 42 -6.19 -8.60 3.67
C ALA A 42 -6.76 -8.24 2.30
N THR A 43 -6.79 -6.96 1.91
CA THR A 43 -7.31 -6.54 0.60
C THR A 43 -6.23 -6.58 -0.47
N GLU A 44 -6.61 -7.05 -1.65
CA GLU A 44 -5.70 -7.15 -2.80
C GLU A 44 -5.14 -5.80 -3.26
N GLY A 45 -5.77 -4.68 -2.91
CA GLY A 45 -5.35 -3.35 -3.40
C GLY A 45 -3.90 -3.01 -3.06
N ILE A 46 -3.47 -3.27 -1.82
CA ILE A 46 -2.08 -3.05 -1.40
C ILE A 46 -1.14 -4.03 -2.09
N GLN A 47 -1.52 -5.32 -2.13
CA GLN A 47 -0.71 -6.36 -2.76
C GLN A 47 -0.54 -6.13 -4.27
N ARG A 48 -1.59 -5.78 -5.00
CA ARG A 48 -1.53 -5.45 -6.43
C ARG A 48 -0.64 -4.25 -6.70
N GLY A 49 -0.72 -3.21 -5.86
CA GLY A 49 0.18 -2.05 -5.93
C GLY A 49 1.65 -2.46 -5.73
N HIS A 50 1.91 -3.27 -4.71
CA HIS A 50 3.25 -3.77 -4.39
C HIS A 50 3.81 -4.67 -5.51
N MET A 51 2.99 -5.55 -6.08
CA MET A 51 3.38 -6.42 -7.19
C MET A 51 3.66 -5.64 -8.47
N LYS A 52 2.89 -4.57 -8.75
CA LYS A 52 3.17 -3.67 -9.88
C LYS A 52 4.52 -2.97 -9.72
N LEU A 53 4.81 -2.46 -8.52
CA LEU A 53 6.11 -1.85 -8.23
C LEU A 53 7.24 -2.89 -8.31
N HIS A 54 7.02 -4.09 -7.77
CA HIS A 54 7.98 -5.18 -7.82
C HIS A 54 8.33 -5.60 -9.26
N ALA A 55 7.32 -5.75 -10.13
CA ALA A 55 7.52 -6.03 -11.54
C ALA A 55 8.33 -4.93 -12.24
N ARG A 56 8.04 -3.64 -11.98
CA ARG A 56 8.85 -2.52 -12.51
C ARG A 56 10.30 -2.58 -12.01
N ASN A 57 10.52 -2.86 -10.73
CA ASN A 57 11.87 -2.99 -10.18
C ASN A 57 12.65 -4.12 -10.84
N LEU A 58 12.02 -5.29 -11.06
CA LEU A 58 12.64 -6.40 -11.79
C LEU A 58 12.97 -6.02 -13.23
N ALA A 59 12.09 -5.31 -13.92
CA ALA A 59 12.35 -4.81 -15.27
C ALA A 59 13.56 -3.86 -15.32
N VAL A 60 13.65 -2.92 -14.37
CA VAL A 60 14.81 -2.01 -14.24
C VAL A 60 16.09 -2.79 -13.98
N MET A 61 16.07 -3.72 -13.02
CA MET A 61 17.23 -4.57 -12.70
C MET A 61 17.67 -5.43 -13.89
N ALA A 62 16.73 -5.86 -14.74
CA ALA A 62 17.00 -6.61 -15.96
C ALA A 62 17.55 -5.74 -17.10
N GLY A 63 17.64 -4.42 -16.90
CA GLY A 63 18.20 -3.47 -17.88
C GLY A 63 17.16 -2.83 -18.80
N ALA A 64 15.87 -2.86 -18.45
CA ALA A 64 14.85 -2.08 -19.14
C ALA A 64 15.01 -0.58 -18.84
N THR A 65 14.80 0.27 -19.84
CA THR A 65 14.89 1.74 -19.73
C THR A 65 13.74 2.43 -20.44
N GLY A 66 13.35 3.62 -19.97
CA GLY A 66 12.24 4.39 -20.54
C GLY A 66 10.94 3.58 -20.61
N ASP A 67 10.28 3.64 -21.76
CA ASP A 67 9.00 2.96 -22.03
C ASP A 67 9.09 1.43 -21.92
N LEU A 68 10.30 0.86 -22.08
CA LEU A 68 10.53 -0.58 -21.98
C LEU A 68 10.23 -1.11 -20.57
N ILE A 69 10.38 -0.28 -19.53
CA ILE A 69 10.11 -0.68 -18.14
C ILE A 69 8.64 -1.04 -17.97
N GLU A 70 7.72 -0.19 -18.46
CA GLU A 70 6.28 -0.42 -18.28
C GLU A 70 5.82 -1.58 -19.17
N GLU A 71 6.38 -1.74 -20.38
CA GLU A 71 6.06 -2.86 -21.28
C GLU A 71 6.48 -4.21 -20.69
N VAL A 72 7.71 -4.32 -20.18
CA VAL A 72 8.22 -5.55 -19.55
C VAL A 72 7.43 -5.86 -18.27
N ALA A 73 7.18 -4.85 -17.43
CA ALA A 73 6.39 -5.02 -16.21
C ALA A 73 4.95 -5.48 -16.52
N ARG A 74 4.30 -4.90 -17.53
CA ARG A 74 2.96 -5.29 -17.97
C ARG A 74 2.93 -6.75 -18.42
N ARG A 75 3.85 -7.17 -19.29
CA ARG A 75 3.91 -8.56 -19.78
C ARG A 75 4.15 -9.57 -18.66
N MET A 76 5.04 -9.27 -17.71
CA MET A 76 5.24 -10.16 -16.55
C MET A 76 3.97 -10.35 -15.72
N ILE A 77 3.18 -9.27 -15.56
CA ILE A 77 1.91 -9.32 -14.82
C ILE A 77 0.85 -10.11 -15.60
N GLU A 78 0.71 -9.85 -16.90
CA GLU A 78 -0.23 -10.55 -17.79
C GLU A 78 0.08 -12.05 -17.90
N GLU A 79 1.36 -12.43 -17.92
CA GLU A 79 1.81 -13.83 -17.94
C GLU A 79 1.75 -14.51 -16.56
N GLY A 80 1.55 -13.75 -15.48
CA GLY A 80 1.65 -14.24 -14.10
C GLY A 80 3.07 -14.70 -13.70
N LYS A 81 4.11 -14.33 -14.48
CA LYS A 81 5.50 -14.74 -14.30
C LYS A 81 6.37 -13.55 -13.90
N ILE A 82 6.26 -13.14 -12.64
CA ILE A 82 7.02 -12.01 -12.09
C ILE A 82 8.33 -12.53 -11.50
N SER A 83 9.37 -12.62 -12.32
CA SER A 83 10.70 -13.09 -11.93
C SER A 83 11.82 -12.40 -12.69
N PHE A 84 13.00 -12.32 -12.09
CA PHE A 84 14.17 -11.70 -12.74
C PHE A 84 14.60 -12.40 -14.04
N PRO A 85 14.65 -13.75 -14.13
CA PRO A 85 14.95 -14.43 -15.39
C PRO A 85 13.96 -14.07 -16.49
N ARG A 86 12.65 -14.05 -16.19
CA ARG A 86 11.63 -13.68 -17.18
C ARG A 86 11.74 -12.22 -17.60
N ALA A 87 12.06 -11.33 -16.66
CA ALA A 87 12.33 -9.92 -16.98
C ALA A 87 13.49 -9.77 -17.99
N LYS A 88 14.58 -10.54 -17.83
CA LYS A 88 15.69 -10.54 -18.79
C LYS A 88 15.28 -11.05 -20.16
N GLU A 89 14.57 -12.18 -20.23
CA GLU A 89 14.05 -12.71 -21.50
C GLU A 89 13.20 -11.68 -22.24
N LEU A 90 12.26 -11.04 -21.54
CA LEU A 90 11.38 -10.02 -22.10
C LEU A 90 12.16 -8.79 -22.60
N VAL A 91 13.20 -8.36 -21.89
CA VAL A 91 14.06 -7.24 -22.31
C VAL A 91 14.76 -7.58 -23.63
N GLU A 92 15.30 -8.80 -23.78
CA GLU A 92 15.98 -9.23 -25.01
C GLU A 92 15.01 -9.44 -26.18
N GLU A 93 13.84 -10.05 -25.93
CA GLU A 93 12.78 -10.23 -26.93
C GLU A 93 12.28 -8.88 -27.50
N LEU A 94 12.13 -7.88 -26.63
CA LEU A 94 11.62 -6.56 -27.02
C LEU A 94 12.69 -5.69 -27.69
N LYS A 95 13.96 -5.86 -27.34
CA LYS A 95 15.08 -5.19 -28.01
C LYS A 95 15.33 -5.76 -29.41
N SER A 96 15.18 -7.07 -29.61
CA SER A 96 15.40 -7.71 -30.92
C SER A 96 14.27 -7.48 -31.93
N LYS A 97 13.09 -7.05 -31.47
CA LYS A 97 11.95 -6.67 -32.33
C LYS A 97 11.96 -5.21 -32.78
N LYS A 98 12.92 -4.40 -32.34
CA LYS A 98 13.18 -3.04 -32.82
C LYS A 98 14.28 -3.06 -33.87
#